data_AF-R0AQ15-F1
#
_entry.id   AF-R0AQ15-F1
#
_cell.length_a   1.000
_cell.length_b   1.000
_cell.length_c   1.000
_cell.angle_alpha   90.00
_cell.angle_beta   90.00
_cell.angle_gamma   90.00
#
_symmetry.space_group_name_H-M   'P 1'
#
loop_
_entity.id
_entity.type
_entity.pdbx_description
1 polymer ?
#
loop_
_entity_poly.entity_id
_entity_poly.type
_entity_poly.pdbx_seq_one_letter_code
_entity_poly.pdbx_strand_id
1 'polypeptide(L)'
;MRATRKEGCICRVCACCNQSFYIGKDNISDAIYYDKKTYHSNCFIDKQVSSFAPKEFKNSKTMPKNDQLLEYCIDVQKYKNGRRYIPNGKDKIIHDFNEAKKKRYEEQLIDFHNRVNDITNNILNSEEFIQLKRNSYNHFLRSIEKQCVYDFILEVYDLNIIPTNIWEKITEIYNGTYKGMSIGIPPEHLLDMWKRKIDMLNGVAERNEIKGIKMSADQRLNYDLSILVNKYDSYLKWLEKQKIIASEKEIEKSENIVCKSIGYTSSNKAEKNDSDDISALVDDIFG
;
A
#
# COMPACT_ATOMS: atom_id res chain seq x y z
N MET A 1 -14.41 14.62 21.41
CA MET A 1 -14.38 13.28 20.79
C MET A 1 -13.32 13.28 19.71
N ARG A 2 -12.12 12.72 19.97
CA ARG A 2 -11.12 12.51 18.91
C ARG A 2 -11.70 11.47 17.96
N ALA A 3 -11.77 11.77 16.67
CA ALA A 3 -12.06 10.75 15.66
C ALA A 3 -11.06 9.60 15.91
N THR A 4 -11.57 8.40 16.13
CA THR A 4 -10.77 7.20 16.41
C THR A 4 -9.91 6.92 15.19
N ARG A 5 -8.72 7.53 15.13
CA ARG A 5 -7.67 7.13 14.19
C ARG A 5 -7.37 5.67 14.50
N LYS A 6 -7.54 4.81 13.51
CA LYS A 6 -7.07 3.43 13.61
C LYS A 6 -5.54 3.52 13.64
N GLU A 7 -4.93 3.16 14.76
CA GLU A 7 -3.48 3.25 14.97
C GLU A 7 -2.73 2.54 13.83
N GLY A 8 -1.62 3.13 13.38
CA GLY A 8 -0.79 2.54 12.34
C GLY A 8 -1.50 2.39 10.99
N CYS A 9 -2.56 3.15 10.75
CA CYS A 9 -3.26 3.21 9.47
C CYS A 9 -3.21 4.62 8.89
N ILE A 10 -3.10 4.71 7.57
CA ILE A 10 -3.27 5.98 6.84
C ILE A 10 -4.67 6.07 6.26
N CYS A 11 -5.29 7.26 6.31
CA CYS A 11 -6.56 7.52 5.66
C CYS A 11 -6.35 8.09 4.25
N ARG A 12 -7.07 7.57 3.27
CA ARG A 12 -7.06 8.03 1.87
C ARG A 12 -8.48 8.06 1.32
N VAL A 13 -8.65 8.72 0.18
CA VAL A 13 -9.92 8.77 -0.56
C VAL A 13 -9.72 8.08 -1.89
N CYS A 14 -10.62 7.15 -2.23
CA CYS A 14 -10.59 6.48 -3.52
C CYS A 14 -11.03 7.45 -4.63
N ALA A 15 -10.20 7.66 -5.65
CA ALA A 15 -10.50 8.55 -6.75
C ALA A 15 -11.57 8.01 -7.75
N CYS A 16 -12.04 6.78 -7.58
CA CYS A 16 -13.17 6.24 -8.36
C CYS A 16 -14.51 6.47 -7.66
N CYS A 17 -14.65 6.04 -6.40
CA CYS A 17 -15.93 6.08 -5.67
C CYS A 17 -16.04 7.26 -4.68
N ASN A 18 -14.98 8.06 -4.51
CA ASN A 18 -14.90 9.19 -3.56
C ASN A 18 -15.12 8.81 -2.09
N GLN A 19 -15.07 7.53 -1.73
CA GLN A 19 -15.17 7.06 -0.35
C GLN A 19 -13.79 7.09 0.33
N SER A 20 -13.79 7.48 1.61
CA SER A 20 -12.60 7.39 2.47
C SER A 20 -12.40 5.98 2.98
N PHE A 21 -11.15 5.54 3.08
CA PHE A 21 -10.80 4.23 3.63
C PHE A 21 -9.44 4.27 4.33
N TYR A 22 -9.24 3.31 5.24
CA TYR A 22 -8.02 3.15 6.02
C TYR A 22 -7.14 2.04 5.43
N ILE A 23 -5.86 2.33 5.27
CA ILE A 23 -4.84 1.40 4.80
C ILE A 23 -3.86 1.16 5.93
N GLY A 24 -3.84 -0.06 6.46
CA GLY A 24 -2.93 -0.58 7.46
C GLY A 24 -2.09 -1.73 6.90
N LYS A 25 -1.19 -2.30 7.71
CA LYS A 25 -0.30 -3.41 7.27
C LYS A 25 -1.07 -4.66 6.84
N ASP A 26 -2.26 -4.86 7.37
CA ASP A 26 -3.16 -5.99 7.14
C ASP A 26 -3.88 -5.93 5.79
N ASN A 27 -4.04 -4.75 5.18
CA ASN A 27 -4.85 -4.57 3.97
C ASN A 27 -4.18 -3.70 2.89
N ILE A 28 -2.85 -3.57 2.91
CA ILE A 28 -2.11 -2.78 1.91
C ILE A 28 -2.43 -3.21 0.47
N SER A 29 -2.61 -4.52 0.25
CA SER A 29 -2.93 -5.12 -1.04
C SER A 29 -4.23 -4.60 -1.65
N ASP A 30 -5.13 -4.06 -0.83
CA ASP A 30 -6.46 -3.62 -1.23
C ASP A 30 -6.46 -2.19 -1.76
N ALA A 31 -5.29 -1.54 -1.81
CA ALA A 31 -5.10 -0.19 -2.32
C ALA A 31 -4.19 -0.16 -3.56
N ILE A 32 -4.44 0.80 -4.45
CA ILE A 32 -3.59 1.12 -5.61
C ILE A 32 -3.21 2.59 -5.54
N TYR A 33 -1.93 2.90 -5.78
CA TYR A 33 -1.43 4.24 -5.99
C TYR A 33 -1.02 4.40 -7.46
N TYR A 34 -1.74 5.25 -8.19
CA TYR A 34 -1.53 5.47 -9.61
C TYR A 34 -1.82 6.92 -9.96
N ASP A 35 -0.96 7.54 -10.78
CA ASP A 35 -1.11 8.92 -11.23
C ASP A 35 -1.41 9.90 -10.07
N LYS A 36 -0.61 9.80 -9.00
CA LYS A 36 -0.72 10.61 -7.78
C LYS A 36 -2.08 10.52 -7.06
N LYS A 37 -2.88 9.50 -7.37
CA LYS A 37 -4.19 9.24 -6.78
C LYS A 37 -4.20 7.88 -6.11
N THR A 38 -5.06 7.75 -5.10
CA THR A 38 -5.29 6.49 -4.40
C THR A 38 -6.63 5.90 -4.83
N TYR A 39 -6.67 4.57 -4.95
CA TYR A 39 -7.86 3.82 -5.33
C TYR A 39 -8.01 2.61 -4.43
N HIS A 40 -9.24 2.15 -4.20
CA HIS A 40 -9.44 0.74 -3.87
C HIS A 40 -8.96 -0.10 -5.06
N SER A 41 -8.36 -1.24 -4.77
CA SER A 41 -7.91 -2.21 -5.78
C SER A 41 -9.02 -2.54 -6.76
N ASN A 42 -10.19 -2.94 -6.25
CA ASN A 42 -11.31 -3.38 -7.08
C ASN A 42 -11.85 -2.22 -7.92
N CYS A 43 -12.03 -1.03 -7.34
CA CYS A 43 -12.46 0.15 -8.12
C CYS A 43 -11.48 0.52 -9.24
N PHE A 44 -10.18 0.28 -9.05
CA PHE A 44 -9.19 0.50 -10.10
C PHE A 44 -9.32 -0.56 -11.20
N ILE A 45 -9.47 -1.84 -10.83
CA ILE A 45 -9.68 -2.94 -11.78
C ILE A 45 -10.96 -2.72 -12.59
N ASP A 46 -12.08 -2.42 -11.93
CA ASP A 46 -13.37 -2.14 -12.58
C ASP A 46 -13.27 -0.97 -13.56
N LYS A 47 -12.51 0.07 -13.20
CA LYS A 47 -12.22 1.20 -14.10
C LYS A 47 -11.44 0.76 -15.33
N GLN A 48 -10.44 -0.12 -15.17
CA GLN A 48 -9.68 -0.66 -16.31
C GLN A 48 -10.57 -1.54 -17.19
N VAL A 49 -11.36 -2.45 -16.61
CA VAL A 49 -12.31 -3.31 -17.34
C VAL A 49 -13.34 -2.48 -18.10
N SER A 50 -13.88 -1.44 -17.47
CA SER A 50 -14.86 -0.53 -18.09
C SER A 50 -14.31 0.22 -19.31
N SER A 51 -12.98 0.36 -19.43
CA SER A 51 -12.37 0.98 -20.62
C SER A 51 -12.50 0.13 -21.88
N PHE A 52 -12.76 -1.18 -21.73
CA PHE A 52 -13.04 -2.12 -22.83
C PHE A 52 -14.52 -2.19 -23.20
N ALA A 53 -15.41 -1.59 -22.40
CA ALA A 53 -16.84 -1.61 -22.66
C ALA A 53 -17.17 -0.85 -23.97
N PRO A 54 -18.16 -1.33 -24.75
CA PRO A 54 -18.60 -0.61 -25.94
C PRO A 54 -19.11 0.78 -25.57
N LYS A 55 -18.76 1.77 -26.38
CA LYS A 55 -19.17 3.16 -26.15
C LYS A 55 -20.66 3.31 -26.44
N GLU A 56 -21.38 3.99 -25.54
CA GLU A 56 -22.76 4.35 -25.78
C GLU A 56 -22.92 5.11 -27.11
N PHE A 57 -23.96 4.75 -27.86
CA PHE A 57 -24.29 5.43 -29.10
C PHE A 57 -25.36 6.51 -28.86
N LYS A 58 -25.33 7.55 -29.69
CA LYS A 58 -26.38 8.57 -29.75
C LYS A 58 -27.24 8.36 -30.98
N ASN A 59 -28.55 8.57 -30.82
CA ASN A 59 -29.49 8.58 -31.93
C ASN A 59 -29.14 9.71 -32.90
N SER A 60 -29.10 9.36 -34.18
CA SER A 60 -29.04 10.33 -35.26
C SER A 60 -30.36 11.06 -35.36
N LYS A 61 -30.30 12.40 -35.37
CA LYS A 61 -31.45 13.28 -35.61
C LYS A 61 -31.59 13.70 -37.08
N THR A 62 -30.53 13.47 -37.86
CA THR A 62 -30.42 13.86 -39.26
C THR A 62 -30.13 12.64 -40.11
N MET A 63 -30.33 12.77 -41.42
CA MET A 63 -30.02 11.73 -42.39
C MET A 63 -28.54 11.29 -42.26
N PRO A 64 -28.26 10.01 -41.98
CA PRO A 64 -26.91 9.49 -41.98
C PRO A 64 -26.30 9.53 -43.39
N LYS A 65 -24.97 9.52 -43.46
CA LYS A 65 -24.28 9.43 -44.74
C LYS A 65 -24.45 8.02 -45.34
N ASN A 66 -24.35 7.90 -46.67
CA ASN A 66 -24.58 6.63 -47.35
C ASN A 66 -23.62 5.53 -46.90
N ASP A 67 -22.33 5.83 -46.70
CA ASP A 67 -21.34 4.91 -46.14
C ASP A 67 -21.76 4.33 -44.79
N GLN A 68 -22.32 5.17 -43.92
CA GLN A 68 -22.86 4.73 -42.64
C GLN A 68 -24.10 3.85 -42.82
N LEU A 69 -25.01 4.20 -43.73
CA LEU A 69 -26.18 3.36 -44.01
C LEU A 69 -25.77 1.98 -44.55
N LEU A 70 -24.75 1.92 -45.41
CA LEU A 70 -24.18 0.67 -45.91
C LEU A 70 -23.57 -0.19 -44.80
N GLU A 71 -22.86 0.42 -43.84
CA GLU A 71 -22.29 -0.30 -42.68
C GLU A 71 -23.35 -1.05 -41.87
N TYR A 72 -24.56 -0.50 -41.79
CA TYR A 72 -25.70 -1.10 -41.10
C TYR A 72 -26.66 -1.83 -42.05
N CYS A 73 -26.23 -2.10 -43.29
CA CYS A 73 -27.01 -2.82 -44.32
C CYS A 73 -28.37 -2.17 -44.64
N ILE A 74 -28.46 -0.84 -44.58
CA ILE A 74 -29.69 -0.09 -44.87
C ILE A 74 -29.73 0.31 -46.34
N ASP A 75 -30.61 -0.35 -47.08
CA ASP A 75 -30.86 -0.03 -48.49
C ASP A 75 -31.83 1.15 -48.63
N VAL A 76 -31.29 2.31 -49.03
CA VAL A 76 -32.04 3.54 -49.26
C VAL A 76 -33.10 3.39 -50.35
N GLN A 77 -32.92 2.48 -51.32
CA GLN A 77 -33.88 2.30 -52.41
C GLN A 77 -35.23 1.77 -51.92
N LYS A 78 -35.25 1.02 -50.80
CA LYS A 78 -36.50 0.55 -50.17
C LYS A 78 -37.42 1.70 -49.72
N TYR A 79 -36.88 2.90 -49.57
CA TYR A 79 -37.59 4.09 -49.10
C TYR A 79 -37.78 5.13 -50.22
N LYS A 80 -37.57 4.74 -51.48
CA LYS A 80 -37.72 5.60 -52.66
C LYS A 80 -38.68 4.99 -53.67
N ASN A 81 -39.35 5.86 -54.42
CA ASN A 81 -40.03 5.52 -55.66
C ASN A 81 -39.34 6.30 -56.80
N GLY A 82 -38.51 5.60 -57.56
CA GLY A 82 -37.58 6.22 -58.51
C GLY A 82 -36.60 7.16 -57.82
N ARG A 83 -36.55 8.43 -58.23
CA ARG A 83 -35.63 9.43 -57.65
C ARG A 83 -36.14 10.13 -56.38
N ARG A 84 -37.41 9.90 -55.99
CA ARG A 84 -38.06 10.60 -54.86
C ARG A 84 -38.24 9.66 -53.68
N TYR A 85 -38.18 10.20 -52.46
CA TYR A 85 -38.52 9.44 -51.24
C TYR A 85 -40.02 9.18 -51.18
N ILE A 86 -40.41 8.03 -50.63
CA ILE A 86 -41.79 7.78 -50.22
C ILE A 86 -42.19 8.72 -49.06
N PRO A 87 -43.49 8.91 -48.78
CA PRO A 87 -43.92 9.70 -47.62
C PRO A 87 -43.22 9.22 -46.33
N ASN A 88 -42.63 10.17 -45.59
CA ASN A 88 -41.81 9.93 -44.38
C ASN A 88 -40.63 8.97 -44.58
N GLY A 89 -40.22 8.70 -45.83
CA GLY A 89 -39.14 7.76 -46.14
C GLY A 89 -37.81 8.15 -45.51
N LYS A 90 -37.56 9.45 -45.35
CA LYS A 90 -36.36 9.96 -44.67
C LYS A 90 -36.38 9.66 -43.17
N ASP A 91 -37.52 9.87 -42.51
CA ASP A 91 -37.67 9.62 -41.08
C ASP A 91 -37.59 8.13 -40.77
N LYS A 92 -38.15 7.29 -41.65
CA LYS A 92 -38.03 5.83 -41.57
C LYS A 92 -36.58 5.36 -41.68
N ILE A 93 -35.79 5.91 -42.61
CA ILE A 93 -34.36 5.60 -42.69
C ILE A 93 -33.63 5.95 -41.39
N ILE A 94 -33.90 7.14 -40.83
CA ILE A 94 -33.27 7.59 -39.57
C ILE A 94 -33.67 6.66 -38.41
N HIS A 95 -34.94 6.27 -38.34
CA HIS A 95 -35.45 5.31 -37.37
C HIS A 95 -34.73 3.96 -37.49
N ASP A 96 -34.73 3.35 -38.67
CA ASP A 96 -34.15 2.03 -38.89
C ASP A 96 -32.63 2.02 -38.68
N PHE A 97 -31.96 3.15 -38.98
CA PHE A 97 -30.55 3.35 -38.64
C PHE A 97 -30.29 3.39 -37.14
N ASN A 98 -31.13 4.10 -36.38
CA ASN A 98 -30.99 4.15 -34.92
C ASN A 98 -31.30 2.79 -34.29
N GLU A 99 -32.30 2.06 -34.78
CA GLU A 99 -32.59 0.70 -34.34
C GLU A 99 -31.44 -0.27 -34.65
N ALA A 100 -30.86 -0.20 -35.86
CA ALA A 100 -29.70 -1.04 -36.21
C ALA A 100 -28.47 -0.73 -35.33
N LYS A 101 -28.22 0.55 -35.03
CA LYS A 101 -27.18 0.96 -34.08
C LYS A 101 -27.42 0.43 -32.68
N LYS A 102 -28.66 0.51 -32.21
CA LYS A 102 -29.07 -0.02 -30.90
C LYS A 102 -28.83 -1.51 -30.80
N LYS A 103 -29.30 -2.27 -31.80
CA LYS A 103 -29.11 -3.71 -31.87
C LYS A 103 -27.63 -4.10 -31.85
N ARG A 104 -26.80 -3.45 -32.67
CA ARG A 104 -25.35 -3.70 -32.69
C ARG A 104 -24.69 -3.38 -31.35
N TYR A 105 -25.08 -2.29 -30.71
CA TYR A 105 -24.57 -1.95 -29.38
C TYR A 105 -24.97 -2.99 -28.33
N GLU A 106 -26.22 -3.48 -28.34
CA GLU A 106 -26.69 -4.56 -27.46
C GLU A 106 -25.91 -5.86 -27.69
N GLU A 107 -25.65 -6.25 -28.94
CA GLU A 107 -24.83 -7.41 -29.30
C GLU A 107 -23.38 -7.26 -28.77
N GLN A 108 -22.78 -6.07 -28.93
CA GLN A 108 -21.45 -5.77 -28.40
C GLN A 108 -21.40 -5.78 -26.87
N LEU A 109 -22.46 -5.31 -26.21
CA LEU A 109 -22.57 -5.39 -24.75
C LEU A 109 -22.64 -6.85 -24.29
N ILE A 110 -23.38 -7.71 -24.98
CA ILE A 110 -23.45 -9.13 -24.64
C ILE A 110 -22.08 -9.78 -24.79
N ASP A 111 -21.36 -9.54 -25.90
CA ASP A 111 -20.00 -10.04 -26.10
C ASP A 111 -19.05 -9.55 -25.00
N PHE A 112 -19.11 -8.27 -24.67
CA PHE A 112 -18.32 -7.69 -23.60
C PHE A 112 -18.57 -8.40 -22.26
N HIS A 113 -19.82 -8.53 -21.83
CA HIS A 113 -20.17 -9.20 -20.57
C HIS A 113 -19.68 -10.66 -20.53
N ASN A 114 -19.77 -11.37 -21.65
CA ASN A 114 -19.27 -12.74 -21.75
C ASN A 114 -17.74 -12.83 -21.58
N ARG A 115 -17.01 -11.76 -21.90
CA ARG A 115 -15.54 -11.68 -21.85
C ARG A 115 -14.98 -10.93 -20.64
N VAL A 116 -15.83 -10.38 -19.76
CA VAL A 116 -15.40 -9.58 -18.60
C VAL A 116 -14.41 -10.36 -17.72
N ASN A 117 -14.67 -11.63 -17.45
CA ASN A 117 -13.79 -12.45 -16.62
C ASN A 117 -12.41 -12.65 -17.27
N ASP A 118 -12.38 -12.92 -18.58
CA ASP A 118 -11.12 -13.08 -19.33
C ASP A 118 -10.33 -11.77 -19.38
N ILE A 119 -11.01 -10.65 -19.63
CA ILE A 119 -10.40 -9.31 -19.60
C ILE A 119 -9.80 -9.05 -18.21
N THR A 120 -10.56 -9.34 -17.15
CA THR A 120 -10.11 -9.15 -15.77
C THR A 120 -8.88 -10.01 -15.47
N ASN A 121 -8.91 -11.29 -15.82
CA ASN A 121 -7.78 -12.20 -15.63
C ASN A 121 -6.54 -11.73 -16.41
N ASN A 122 -6.71 -11.27 -17.64
CA ASN A 122 -5.61 -10.74 -18.45
C ASN A 122 -5.00 -9.49 -17.81
N ILE A 123 -5.81 -8.59 -17.24
CA ILE A 123 -5.32 -7.41 -16.51
C ILE A 123 -4.54 -7.86 -15.27
N LEU A 124 -5.12 -8.72 -14.44
CA LEU A 124 -4.52 -9.17 -13.18
C LEU A 124 -3.18 -9.88 -13.38
N ASN A 125 -3.05 -10.64 -14.47
CA ASN A 125 -1.85 -11.39 -14.80
C ASN A 125 -0.85 -10.60 -15.67
N SER A 126 -1.16 -9.36 -16.04
CA SER A 126 -0.24 -8.53 -16.80
C SER A 126 0.94 -8.07 -15.95
N GLU A 127 2.14 -8.10 -16.53
CA GLU A 127 3.37 -7.65 -15.85
C GLU A 127 3.25 -6.19 -15.38
N GLU A 128 2.61 -5.33 -16.20
CA GLU A 128 2.35 -3.94 -15.85
C GLU A 128 1.53 -3.81 -14.56
N PHE A 129 0.45 -4.58 -14.43
CA PHE A 129 -0.41 -4.54 -13.25
C PHE A 129 0.27 -5.14 -12.01
N ILE A 130 1.03 -6.22 -12.18
CA ILE A 130 1.82 -6.83 -11.10
C ILE A 130 2.84 -5.82 -10.56
N GLN A 131 3.56 -5.13 -11.44
CA GLN A 131 4.51 -4.10 -11.05
C GLN A 131 3.82 -2.90 -10.39
N LEU A 132 2.66 -2.47 -10.90
CA LEU A 132 1.84 -1.42 -10.29
C LEU A 132 1.43 -1.80 -8.87
N LYS A 133 0.97 -3.03 -8.64
CA LYS A 133 0.61 -3.57 -7.32
C LYS A 133 1.80 -3.52 -6.36
N ARG A 134 2.98 -3.98 -6.80
CA ARG A 134 4.20 -3.96 -5.99
C ARG A 134 4.65 -2.54 -5.64
N ASN A 135 4.62 -1.63 -6.61
CA ASN A 135 4.96 -0.22 -6.39
C ASN A 135 3.97 0.46 -5.43
N SER A 136 2.68 0.19 -5.59
CA SER A 136 1.63 0.68 -4.69
C SER A 136 1.84 0.18 -3.27
N TYR A 137 2.13 -1.12 -3.11
CA TYR A 137 2.40 -1.74 -1.82
C TYR A 137 3.55 -1.04 -1.10
N ASN A 138 4.69 -0.89 -1.77
CA ASN A 138 5.87 -0.22 -1.20
C ASN A 138 5.61 1.25 -0.85
N HIS A 139 4.83 1.95 -1.68
CA HIS A 139 4.44 3.34 -1.42
C HIS A 139 3.62 3.48 -0.13
N PHE A 140 2.62 2.62 0.04
CA PHE A 140 1.76 2.66 1.22
C PHE A 140 2.47 2.12 2.46
N LEU A 141 3.26 1.05 2.35
CA LEU A 141 4.04 0.52 3.46
C LEU A 141 4.94 1.59 4.08
N ARG A 142 5.73 2.29 3.25
CA ARG A 142 6.59 3.41 3.70
C ARG A 142 5.79 4.52 4.38
N SER A 143 4.57 4.78 3.90
CA SER A 143 3.69 5.80 4.48
C SER A 143 3.12 5.36 5.83
N ILE A 144 2.77 4.08 5.96
CA ILE A 144 2.30 3.47 7.20
C ILE A 144 3.42 3.45 8.25
N GLU A 145 4.63 3.07 7.90
CA GLU A 145 5.76 3.02 8.83
C GLU A 145 6.08 4.40 9.41
N LYS A 146 6.03 5.45 8.57
CA LYS A 146 6.12 6.84 9.03
C LYS A 146 4.95 7.22 9.95
N GLN A 147 3.73 6.80 9.62
CA GLN A 147 2.56 7.04 10.47
C GLN A 147 2.70 6.36 11.84
N CYS A 148 3.24 5.15 11.89
CA CYS A 148 3.49 4.44 13.15
C CYS A 148 4.47 5.19 14.05
N VAL A 149 5.55 5.76 13.50
CA VAL A 149 6.47 6.61 14.28
C VAL A 149 5.77 7.86 14.77
N TYR A 150 5.00 8.51 13.90
CA TYR A 150 4.25 9.71 14.25
C TYR A 150 3.28 9.46 15.41
N ASP A 151 2.45 8.43 15.31
CA ASP A 151 1.45 8.08 16.33
C ASP A 151 2.14 7.72 17.66
N PHE A 152 3.22 6.94 17.61
CA PHE A 152 3.99 6.57 18.80
C PHE A 152 4.57 7.79 19.52
N ILE A 153 5.13 8.76 18.80
CA ILE A 153 5.67 9.98 19.41
C ILE A 153 4.56 10.79 20.08
N LEU A 154 3.40 10.93 19.44
CA LEU A 154 2.28 11.66 20.05
C LEU A 154 1.84 11.04 21.37
N GLU A 155 1.74 9.71 21.40
CA GLU A 155 1.34 8.96 22.59
C GLU A 155 2.36 9.08 23.72
N VAL A 156 3.63 8.79 23.43
CA VAL A 156 4.69 8.71 24.45
C VAL A 156 5.02 10.05 25.08
N TYR A 157 4.98 11.13 24.30
CA TYR A 157 5.34 12.46 24.77
C TYR A 157 4.12 13.33 25.12
N ASP A 158 2.91 12.76 25.08
CA ASP A 158 1.63 13.44 25.31
C ASP A 158 1.49 14.72 24.47
N LEU A 159 1.76 14.59 23.17
CA LEU A 159 1.69 15.69 22.20
C LEU A 159 0.38 15.64 21.42
N ASN A 160 -0.20 16.81 21.13
CA ASN A 160 -1.31 16.92 20.18
C ASN A 160 -0.83 16.89 18.72
N ILE A 161 0.36 17.43 18.47
CA ILE A 161 1.01 17.49 17.16
C ILE A 161 2.52 17.54 17.37
N ILE A 162 3.28 16.86 16.50
CA ILE A 162 4.74 16.98 16.50
C ILE A 162 5.13 18.33 15.89
N PRO A 163 5.96 19.16 16.55
CA PRO A 163 6.46 20.40 15.97
C PRO A 163 7.13 20.18 14.60
N THR A 164 6.84 21.06 13.64
CA THR A 164 7.27 20.92 12.24
C THR A 164 8.79 20.76 12.10
N ASN A 165 9.56 21.55 12.84
CA ASN A 165 11.03 21.49 12.85
C ASN A 165 11.57 20.12 13.33
N ILE A 166 10.88 19.47 14.28
CA ILE A 166 11.28 18.13 14.75
C ILE A 166 10.90 17.09 13.70
N TRP A 167 9.73 17.22 13.07
CA TRP A 167 9.30 16.30 12.02
C TRP A 167 10.16 16.38 10.75
N GLU A 168 10.61 17.58 10.39
CA GLU A 168 11.60 17.80 9.32
C GLU A 168 12.92 17.10 9.65
N LYS A 169 13.44 17.28 10.87
CA LYS A 169 14.63 16.57 11.34
C LYS A 169 14.47 15.05 11.27
N ILE A 170 13.32 14.50 11.69
CA ILE A 170 13.02 13.06 11.57
C ILE A 170 13.01 12.64 10.10
N THR A 171 12.47 13.47 9.20
CA THR A 171 12.47 13.21 7.76
C THR A 171 13.89 13.19 7.17
N GLU A 172 14.75 14.11 7.60
CA GLU A 172 16.17 14.12 7.22
C GLU A 172 16.90 12.87 7.72
N ILE A 173 16.59 12.42 8.94
CA ILE A 173 17.13 11.17 9.51
C ILE A 173 16.71 9.96 8.69
N TYR A 174 15.44 9.89 8.26
CA TYR A 174 14.96 8.83 7.37
C TYR A 174 15.73 8.77 6.06
N ASN A 175 16.05 9.95 5.51
CA ASN A 175 16.74 10.06 4.23
C ASN A 175 18.27 9.99 4.35
N GLY A 176 18.82 9.99 5.57
CA GLY A 176 20.27 10.07 5.81
C GLY A 176 20.89 11.42 5.46
N THR A 177 20.08 12.47 5.35
CA THR A 177 20.53 13.83 5.02
C THR A 177 20.74 14.70 6.27
N TYR A 178 20.43 14.18 7.45
CA TYR A 178 20.68 14.88 8.71
C TYR A 178 22.19 14.97 8.99
N LYS A 179 22.62 16.10 9.55
CA LYS A 179 24.03 16.48 9.69
C LYS A 179 24.89 15.35 10.28
N GLY A 180 25.92 14.95 9.53
CA GLY A 180 26.90 13.95 9.94
C GLY A 180 26.47 12.50 9.69
N MET A 181 25.30 12.26 9.11
CA MET A 181 24.85 10.93 8.69
C MET A 181 25.26 10.65 7.23
N SER A 182 25.64 9.41 6.96
CA SER A 182 25.89 8.88 5.60
C SER A 182 24.84 7.86 5.16
N ILE A 183 24.06 7.34 6.12
CA ILE A 183 23.06 6.29 5.92
C ILE A 183 21.80 6.70 6.67
N GLY A 184 20.64 6.61 6.01
CA GLY A 184 19.34 6.88 6.64
C GLY A 184 18.92 5.81 7.64
N ILE A 185 18.10 6.22 8.61
CA ILE A 185 17.45 5.29 9.55
C ILE A 185 16.03 5.04 9.05
N PRO A 186 15.68 3.83 8.56
CA PRO A 186 14.32 3.53 8.16
C PRO A 186 13.31 3.77 9.30
N PRO A 187 12.08 4.24 9.03
CA PRO A 187 11.09 4.52 10.09
C PRO A 187 10.81 3.32 11.01
N GLU A 188 10.80 2.11 10.46
CA GLU A 188 10.64 0.85 11.19
C GLU A 188 11.79 0.58 12.16
N HIS A 189 13.03 0.87 11.78
CA HIS A 189 14.19 0.77 12.66
C HIS A 189 14.12 1.82 13.77
N LEU A 190 13.80 3.07 13.40
CA LEU A 190 13.69 4.15 14.38
C LEU A 190 12.60 3.82 15.43
N LEU A 191 11.45 3.33 15.00
CA LEU A 191 10.36 2.92 15.89
C LEU A 191 10.77 1.80 16.84
N ASP A 192 11.41 0.74 16.32
CA ASP A 192 11.84 -0.40 17.12
C ASP A 192 12.89 0.02 18.16
N MET A 193 13.88 0.82 17.75
CA MET A 193 14.86 1.40 18.67
C MET A 193 14.20 2.22 19.78
N TRP A 194 13.23 3.07 19.40
CA TRP A 194 12.54 3.92 20.36
C TRP A 194 11.75 3.11 21.38
N LYS A 195 10.99 2.11 20.92
CA LYS A 195 10.22 1.21 21.78
C LYS A 195 11.12 0.45 22.76
N ARG A 196 12.24 -0.11 22.26
CA ARG A 196 13.19 -0.85 23.11
C ARG A 196 13.88 0.01 24.16
N LYS A 197 14.07 1.29 23.88
CA LYS A 197 14.84 2.20 24.74
C LYS A 197 13.97 3.13 25.56
N ILE A 198 12.65 3.02 25.51
CA ILE A 198 11.78 4.02 26.13
C ILE A 198 12.00 4.12 27.64
N ASP A 199 12.16 3.00 28.34
CA ASP A 199 12.40 2.99 29.79
C ASP A 199 13.76 3.61 30.16
N MET A 200 14.79 3.33 29.36
CA MET A 200 16.10 3.96 29.51
C MET A 200 16.02 5.48 29.30
N LEU A 201 15.28 5.93 28.27
CA LEU A 201 15.06 7.35 27.97
C LEU A 201 14.26 8.04 29.09
N ASN A 202 13.23 7.38 29.63
CA ASN A 202 12.48 7.84 30.81
C ASN A 202 13.43 8.05 32.01
N GLY A 203 14.28 7.06 32.32
CA GLY A 203 15.27 7.19 33.40
C GLY A 203 16.37 8.23 33.16
N VAL A 204 16.69 8.56 31.90
CA VAL A 204 17.57 9.70 31.58
C VAL A 204 16.85 11.03 31.86
N ALA A 205 15.58 11.14 31.46
CA ALA A 205 14.78 12.34 31.70
C ALA A 205 14.59 12.61 33.21
N GLU A 206 14.27 11.59 33.99
CA GLU A 206 14.13 11.69 35.46
C GLU A 206 15.43 12.15 36.13
N ARG A 207 16.58 11.57 35.75
CA ARG A 207 17.89 12.00 36.28
C ARG A 207 18.24 13.44 35.92
N ASN A 208 17.84 13.91 34.74
CA ASN A 208 18.02 15.31 34.34
C ASN A 208 17.12 16.25 35.14
N GLU A 209 15.87 15.86 35.41
CA GLU A 209 14.96 16.63 36.25
C GLU A 209 15.47 16.75 37.69
N ILE A 210 16.00 15.66 38.26
CA ILE A 210 16.64 15.66 39.60
C ILE A 210 17.83 16.63 39.64
N LYS A 211 18.57 16.77 38.53
CA LYS A 211 19.69 17.73 38.38
C LYS A 211 19.22 19.17 38.11
N GLY A 212 17.92 19.43 38.12
CA GLY A 212 17.34 20.75 37.85
C GLY A 212 17.22 21.12 36.37
N ILE A 213 17.51 20.18 35.45
CA ILE A 213 17.37 20.40 34.00
C ILE A 213 15.98 19.93 33.59
N LYS A 214 14.98 20.80 33.77
CA LYS A 214 13.60 20.52 33.35
C LYS A 214 13.45 20.84 31.86
N MET A 215 13.07 19.85 31.07
CA MET A 215 12.82 19.98 29.63
C MET A 215 11.32 20.03 29.36
N SER A 216 10.90 20.84 28.37
CA SER A 216 9.57 20.70 27.78
C SER A 216 9.45 19.40 26.97
N ALA A 217 8.22 18.99 26.64
CA ALA A 217 7.98 17.78 25.84
C ALA A 217 8.75 17.80 24.50
N ASP A 218 8.79 18.95 23.82
CA ASP A 218 9.50 19.12 22.55
C ASP A 218 11.03 19.01 22.72
N GLN A 219 11.57 19.60 23.80
CA GLN A 219 12.99 19.50 24.14
C GLN A 219 13.37 18.06 24.45
N ARG A 220 12.52 17.36 25.22
CA ARG A 220 12.71 15.96 25.57
C ARG A 220 12.68 15.06 24.32
N LEU A 221 11.68 15.22 23.46
CA LEU A 221 11.57 14.51 22.20
C LEU A 221 12.83 14.68 21.34
N ASN A 222 13.31 15.92 21.18
CA ASN A 222 14.51 16.20 20.38
C ASN A 222 15.80 15.66 21.01
N TYR A 223 15.88 15.64 22.34
CA TYR A 223 17.00 15.08 23.09
C TYR A 223 17.06 13.56 22.92
N ASP A 224 15.94 12.88 23.16
CA ASP A 224 15.80 11.43 23.02
C ASP A 224 16.09 10.99 21.57
N LEU A 225 15.57 11.71 20.58
CA LEU A 225 15.88 11.47 19.16
C LEU A 225 17.38 11.51 18.89
N SER A 226 18.10 12.48 19.49
CA SER A 226 19.55 12.60 19.33
C SER A 226 20.30 11.42 19.95
N ILE A 227 19.84 10.90 21.09
CA ILE A 227 20.38 9.69 21.71
C ILE A 227 20.20 8.49 20.79
N LEU A 228 19.00 8.31 20.22
CA LEU A 228 18.70 7.19 19.35
C LEU A 228 19.56 7.20 18.09
N VAL A 229 19.67 8.35 17.42
CA VAL A 229 20.53 8.51 16.23
C VAL A 229 21.98 8.12 16.55
N ASN A 230 22.52 8.56 17.67
CA ASN A 230 23.89 8.23 18.09
C ASN A 230 24.10 6.74 18.41
N LYS A 231 23.03 5.97 18.66
CA LYS A 231 23.08 4.54 18.96
C LYS A 231 22.72 3.66 17.76
N TYR A 232 22.54 4.23 16.57
CA TYR A 232 22.10 3.47 15.39
C TYR A 232 23.11 2.41 14.94
N ASP A 233 24.41 2.71 14.96
CA ASP A 233 25.44 1.72 14.59
C ASP A 233 25.45 0.51 15.52
N SER A 234 25.24 0.72 16.83
CA SER A 234 25.09 -0.35 17.81
C SER A 234 23.83 -1.18 17.54
N TYR A 235 22.74 -0.53 17.15
CA TYR A 235 21.51 -1.20 16.77
C TYR A 235 21.68 -2.08 15.52
N LEU A 236 22.38 -1.60 14.49
CA LEU A 236 22.68 -2.39 13.30
C LEU A 236 23.52 -3.63 13.63
N LYS A 237 24.53 -3.50 14.50
CA LYS A 237 25.31 -4.65 14.99
C LYS A 237 24.45 -5.65 15.74
N TRP A 238 23.52 -5.17 16.56
CA TRP A 238 22.58 -6.03 17.27
C TRP A 238 21.64 -6.76 16.30
N LEU A 239 21.08 -6.07 15.30
CA LEU A 239 20.26 -6.70 14.25
C LEU A 239 21.01 -7.79 13.50
N GLU A 240 22.28 -7.55 13.17
CA GLU A 240 23.10 -8.54 12.47
C GLU A 240 23.35 -9.78 13.34
N LYS A 241 23.63 -9.59 14.63
CA LYS A 241 23.72 -10.71 15.58
C LYS A 241 22.42 -11.51 15.65
N GLN A 242 21.26 -10.85 15.64
CA GLN A 242 19.97 -11.55 15.64
C GLN A 242 19.75 -12.40 14.38
N LYS A 243 20.17 -11.91 13.21
CA LYS A 243 20.08 -12.70 11.96
C LYS A 243 20.97 -13.94 12.01
N ILE A 244 22.18 -13.82 12.55
CA ILE A 244 23.11 -14.94 12.72
C ILE A 244 22.47 -16.00 13.63
N ILE A 245 21.99 -15.61 14.81
CA ILE A 245 21.33 -16.51 15.76
C ILE A 245 20.09 -17.18 15.14
N ALA A 246 19.28 -16.44 14.39
CA ALA A 246 18.10 -17.01 13.73
C ALA A 246 18.50 -18.06 12.68
N SER A 247 19.56 -17.80 11.91
CA SER A 247 20.07 -18.72 10.90
C SER A 247 20.68 -19.98 11.52
N GLU A 248 21.43 -19.84 12.61
CA GLU A 248 21.99 -20.95 13.38
C GLU A 248 20.88 -21.86 13.93
N LYS A 249 19.80 -21.28 14.47
CA LYS A 249 18.62 -22.04 14.93
C LYS A 249 17.89 -22.79 13.81
N GLU A 250 17.89 -22.28 12.58
CA GLU A 250 17.31 -23.01 11.43
C GLU A 250 18.22 -24.16 10.98
N ILE A 251 19.54 -23.96 10.99
CA ILE A 251 20.54 -24.99 10.70
C ILE A 251 20.42 -26.12 11.74
N GLU A 252 20.42 -25.82 13.04
CA GLU A 252 20.26 -26.81 14.10
C GLU A 252 18.96 -27.60 13.95
N LYS A 253 17.83 -26.96 13.61
CA LYS A 253 16.57 -27.67 13.35
C LYS A 253 16.68 -28.61 12.15
N SER A 254 17.38 -28.19 11.09
CA SER A 254 17.59 -29.03 9.90
C SER A 254 18.54 -30.19 10.16
N GLU A 255 19.61 -29.98 10.93
CA GLU A 255 20.58 -31.01 11.33
C GLU A 255 19.96 -32.02 12.30
N ASN A 256 19.10 -31.58 13.22
CA ASN A 256 18.39 -32.44 14.15
C ASN A 256 17.30 -33.30 13.45
N ILE A 257 16.83 -32.88 12.27
CA ILE A 257 15.99 -33.71 11.39
C ILE A 257 16.86 -34.74 10.64
N VAL A 258 18.00 -34.33 10.10
CA VAL A 258 18.93 -35.22 9.37
C VAL A 258 19.47 -36.33 10.27
N CYS A 259 19.80 -36.03 11.53
CA CYS A 259 20.24 -37.01 12.54
C CYS A 259 19.13 -37.99 12.97
N LYS A 260 17.83 -37.66 12.81
CA LYS A 260 16.74 -38.62 13.05
C LYS A 260 16.51 -39.58 11.88
N SER A 261 16.92 -39.20 10.67
CA SER A 261 16.84 -40.04 9.47
C SER A 261 18.03 -40.97 9.25
N ILE A 262 19.15 -40.77 9.95
CA ILE A 262 20.31 -41.66 9.93
C ILE A 262 20.39 -42.30 11.32
N GLY A 263 19.75 -43.46 11.47
CA GLY A 263 19.65 -44.15 12.74
C GLY A 263 21.03 -44.46 13.33
N TYR A 264 21.24 -44.06 14.59
CA TYR A 264 21.92 -44.87 15.59
C TYR A 264 21.50 -44.42 17.00
N THR A 265 21.12 -45.41 17.80
CA THR A 265 20.76 -45.32 19.22
C THR A 265 21.92 -44.79 20.07
N SER A 266 21.67 -43.85 20.99
CA SER A 266 22.29 -43.83 22.33
C SER A 266 21.72 -42.76 23.27
N SER A 267 21.19 -43.25 24.40
CA SER A 267 21.16 -42.70 25.78
C SER A 267 20.85 -41.22 26.04
N ASN A 268 19.67 -41.02 26.64
CA ASN A 268 19.29 -39.82 27.40
C ASN A 268 20.27 -39.53 28.54
N LYS A 269 20.82 -38.32 28.58
CA LYS A 269 21.25 -37.64 29.80
C LYS A 269 20.41 -36.38 29.94
N ALA A 270 19.74 -36.26 31.09
CA ALA A 270 18.98 -35.09 31.46
C ALA A 270 19.94 -33.92 31.71
N GLU A 271 19.78 -32.85 30.95
CA GLU A 271 20.39 -31.55 31.26
C GLU A 271 19.31 -30.58 31.75
N LYS A 272 19.71 -29.84 32.78
CA LYS A 272 18.90 -28.91 33.55
C LYS A 272 18.42 -27.78 32.64
N ASN A 273 17.16 -27.40 32.84
CA ASN A 273 16.65 -26.10 32.41
C ASN A 273 17.46 -25.00 33.12
N ASP A 274 18.49 -24.47 32.48
CA ASP A 274 18.89 -23.09 32.73
C ASP A 274 17.93 -22.21 31.93
N SER A 275 17.23 -21.32 32.64
CA SER A 275 16.37 -20.34 32.00
C SER A 275 17.24 -19.42 31.14
N ASP A 276 16.96 -19.37 29.85
CA ASP A 276 17.47 -18.38 28.89
C ASP A 276 17.04 -16.96 29.30
N ASP A 277 17.62 -16.43 30.36
CA ASP A 277 17.45 -15.04 30.76
C ASP A 277 18.34 -14.16 29.89
N ILE A 278 17.81 -13.84 28.70
CA ILE A 278 18.44 -12.94 27.71
C ILE A 278 18.60 -11.51 28.27
N SER A 279 18.02 -11.19 29.43
CA SER A 279 18.14 -9.87 30.05
C SER A 279 19.61 -9.50 30.36
N ALA A 280 20.47 -10.48 30.68
CA ALA A 280 21.89 -10.23 30.93
C ALA A 280 22.69 -9.85 29.67
N LEU A 281 22.29 -10.34 28.48
CA LEU A 281 22.94 -10.01 27.20
C LEU A 281 22.55 -8.62 26.68
N VAL A 282 21.43 -8.07 27.16
CA VAL A 282 21.01 -6.70 26.83
C VAL A 282 21.91 -5.69 27.56
N ASP A 283 22.26 -5.94 28.82
CA ASP A 283 23.06 -5.00 29.61
C ASP A 283 24.52 -4.89 29.12
N ASP A 284 25.16 -5.99 28.73
CA ASP A 284 26.54 -6.00 28.20
C ASP A 284 26.69 -5.32 26.82
N ILE A 285 25.59 -5.12 26.08
CA ILE A 285 25.59 -4.42 24.77
C ILE A 285 25.35 -2.91 24.96
N PHE A 286 24.79 -2.47 26.08
CA PHE A 286 24.29 -1.12 26.26
C PHE A 286 24.81 -0.35 27.49
N GLY A 287 25.72 -0.95 28.29
CA GLY A 287 26.55 -0.27 29.29
C GLY A 287 27.57 0.70 28.71
#